data_AF-A0A7S1ZNN2-F1
#
_entry.id   AF-A0A7S1ZNN2-F1
#
_cell.length_a   1.000
_cell.length_b   1.000
_cell.length_c   1.000
_cell.angle_alpha   90.00
_cell.angle_beta   90.00
_cell.angle_gamma   90.00
#
_symmetry.space_group_name_H-M   'P 1'
#
loop_
_entity.id
_entity.type
_entity.pdbx_description
1 polymer ?
#
loop_
_entity_poly.entity_id
_entity_poly.type
_entity_poly.pdbx_seq_one_letter_code
_entity_poly.pdbx_strand_id
1 'polypeptide(L)'
;DAVNIGNHELYKNSTIEFITKPNGFVDSWGGRYLTTNVLLHETGSPIGERYRFVYAPFSDKTILTFGFLFDFERNCRMTEVQKVEEVVQSQWFQSVLSKAEGGFDAIMVLAHMGYSDPLVEVILHRIREICGDKMPVQFITGHTHI
;
A
#
# COMPACT_ATOMS: atom_id res chain seq x y z
N ASP A 1 -1.98 12.79 4.70
CA ASP A 1 -0.59 12.45 4.30
C ASP A 1 -0.49 11.21 3.44
N ALA A 2 -1.33 10.20 3.65
CA ALA A 2 -1.48 9.03 2.81
C ALA A 2 -2.91 8.49 2.94
N VAL A 3 -3.42 7.78 1.94
CA VAL A 3 -4.68 7.03 1.98
C VAL A 3 -4.52 5.76 1.16
N ASN A 4 -5.18 4.67 1.57
CA ASN A 4 -5.15 3.38 0.89
C ASN A 4 -6.48 3.09 0.19
N ILE A 5 -6.44 2.34 -0.91
CA ILE A 5 -7.64 1.82 -1.57
C ILE A 5 -8.33 0.73 -0.74
N GLY A 6 -9.67 0.66 -0.82
CA GLY A 6 -10.46 -0.43 -0.25
C GLY A 6 -11.02 -1.36 -1.32
N ASN A 7 -11.59 -2.49 -0.88
CA ASN A 7 -12.21 -3.45 -1.80
C ASN A 7 -13.50 -2.89 -2.45
N HIS A 8 -14.18 -1.95 -1.77
CA HIS A 8 -15.41 -1.36 -2.29
C HIS A 8 -15.19 -0.54 -3.57
N GLU A 9 -14.01 0.04 -3.74
CA GLU A 9 -13.63 0.76 -4.96
C GLU A 9 -13.44 -0.18 -6.16
N LEU A 10 -13.19 -1.47 -5.92
CA LEU A 10 -12.74 -2.42 -6.94
C LEU A 10 -13.86 -3.24 -7.60
N TYR A 11 -15.09 -3.24 -7.07
CA TYR A 11 -16.16 -4.10 -7.59
C TYR A 11 -16.62 -3.76 -9.01
N LYS A 12 -16.48 -2.51 -9.46
CA LYS A 12 -17.09 -2.03 -10.72
C LYS A 12 -16.07 -1.28 -11.58
N ASN A 13 -16.02 -1.60 -12.88
CA ASN A 13 -15.24 -0.86 -13.87
C ASN A 13 -15.54 0.64 -13.82
N SER A 14 -16.82 1.02 -13.72
CA SER A 14 -17.24 2.42 -13.66
C SER A 14 -16.65 3.19 -12.47
N THR A 15 -16.36 2.50 -11.36
CA THR A 15 -15.70 3.12 -10.21
C THR A 15 -14.24 3.37 -10.52
N ILE A 16 -13.53 2.39 -11.09
CA ILE A 16 -12.14 2.54 -11.53
C ILE A 16 -12.01 3.65 -12.57
N GLU A 17 -12.82 3.59 -13.63
CA GLU A 17 -12.90 4.62 -14.67
C GLU A 17 -13.18 6.01 -14.10
N PHE A 18 -13.95 6.12 -13.02
CA PHE A 18 -14.24 7.40 -12.36
C PHE A 18 -13.05 7.91 -11.56
N ILE A 19 -12.43 7.06 -10.72
CA ILE A 19 -11.35 7.50 -9.83
C ILE A 19 -10.04 7.77 -10.58
N THR A 20 -9.81 7.10 -11.72
CA THR A 20 -8.59 7.24 -12.53
C THR A 20 -8.71 8.20 -13.71
N LYS A 21 -9.77 9.02 -13.78
CA LYS A 21 -9.84 10.06 -14.83
C LYS A 21 -8.69 11.04 -14.68
N PRO A 22 -8.16 11.61 -15.79
CA PRO A 22 -7.20 12.70 -15.70
C PRO A 22 -7.75 13.86 -14.85
N ASN A 23 -6.95 14.33 -13.90
CA ASN A 23 -7.31 15.31 -12.87
C ASN A 23 -8.48 14.86 -11.98
N GLY A 24 -8.68 13.54 -11.85
CA GLY A 24 -9.75 12.91 -11.10
C GLY A 24 -9.41 12.67 -9.63
N PHE A 25 -10.10 11.71 -9.02
CA PHE A 25 -9.98 11.44 -7.59
C PHE A 25 -8.56 11.05 -7.19
N VAL A 26 -7.93 10.09 -7.88
CA VAL A 26 -6.56 9.65 -7.59
C VAL A 26 -5.58 10.81 -7.74
N ASP A 27 -5.65 11.55 -8.85
CA ASP A 27 -4.76 12.70 -9.11
C ASP A 27 -4.92 13.79 -8.06
N SER A 28 -6.13 14.02 -7.55
CA SER A 28 -6.37 15.03 -6.51
C SER A 28 -5.60 14.76 -5.21
N TRP A 29 -5.18 13.52 -4.97
CA TRP A 29 -4.34 13.17 -3.83
C TRP A 29 -2.86 13.53 -4.03
N GLY A 30 -2.41 13.85 -5.25
CA GLY A 30 -1.02 14.27 -5.50
C GLY A 30 0.01 13.25 -5.00
N GLY A 31 -0.13 12.00 -5.42
CA GLY A 31 0.73 10.88 -5.01
C GLY A 31 0.52 10.39 -3.56
N ARG A 32 -0.55 10.84 -2.88
CA ARG A 32 -0.92 10.36 -1.52
C ARG A 32 -1.86 9.16 -1.53
N TYR A 33 -2.38 8.79 -2.69
CA TYR A 33 -3.25 7.61 -2.86
C TYR A 33 -2.37 6.38 -3.09
N LEU A 34 -2.42 5.40 -2.20
CA LEU A 34 -1.54 4.23 -2.20
C LEU A 34 -2.29 2.97 -2.63
N THR A 35 -1.66 2.21 -3.50
CA THR A 35 -2.14 0.93 -4.04
C THR A 35 -0.96 -0.03 -4.23
N THR A 36 -0.36 -0.48 -3.11
CA THR A 36 0.87 -1.28 -3.10
C THR A 36 0.77 -2.57 -3.89
N ASN A 37 -0.34 -3.28 -3.73
CA ASN A 37 -0.63 -4.55 -4.39
C ASN A 37 -1.85 -4.51 -5.30
N VAL A 38 -2.32 -3.32 -5.70
CA VAL A 38 -3.44 -3.17 -6.63
C VAL A 38 -2.97 -2.44 -7.87
N LEU A 39 -3.08 -3.12 -9.02
CA LEU A 39 -2.62 -2.66 -10.31
C LEU A 39 -3.79 -2.46 -11.27
N LEU A 40 -3.58 -1.61 -12.28
CA LEU A 40 -4.38 -1.59 -13.50
C LEU A 40 -4.00 -2.79 -14.35
N HIS A 41 -4.99 -3.60 -14.73
CA HIS A 41 -4.76 -4.83 -15.51
C HIS A 41 -4.15 -4.56 -16.88
N GLU A 42 -4.50 -3.45 -17.52
CA GLU A 42 -4.00 -3.08 -18.85
C GLU A 42 -2.51 -2.74 -18.85
N THR A 43 -2.02 -2.07 -17.81
CA THR A 43 -0.67 -1.50 -17.79
C THR A 43 0.28 -2.22 -16.83
N GLY A 44 -0.25 -2.98 -15.86
CA GLY A 44 0.53 -3.53 -14.75
C GLY A 44 1.06 -2.45 -13.78
N SER A 45 0.62 -1.20 -13.93
CA SER A 45 1.02 -0.08 -13.07
C SER A 45 0.08 0.04 -11.88
N PRO A 46 0.55 0.53 -10.72
CA PRO A 46 -0.34 0.87 -9.61
C PRO A 46 -1.36 1.93 -10.04
N ILE A 47 -2.55 1.90 -9.44
CA ILE A 47 -3.57 2.93 -9.67
C ILE A 47 -3.11 4.28 -9.11
N GLY A 48 -2.58 4.26 -7.88
CA GLY A 48 -1.87 5.38 -7.26
C GLY A 48 -0.37 5.05 -7.15
N GLU A 49 0.22 5.28 -5.98
CA GLU A 49 1.61 4.96 -5.71
C GLU A 49 1.75 3.63 -4.96
N ARG A 50 2.86 2.90 -5.18
CA ARG A 50 3.13 1.68 -4.40
C ARG A 50 3.46 1.98 -2.94
N TYR A 51 4.14 3.08 -2.70
CA TYR A 51 4.55 3.57 -1.39
C TYR A 51 4.86 5.06 -1.48
N ARG A 52 5.09 5.69 -0.34
CA ARG A 52 5.61 7.05 -0.29
C ARG A 52 6.44 7.27 0.97
N PHE A 53 7.31 8.25 0.91
CA PHE A 53 7.96 8.81 2.09
C PHE A 53 7.14 9.99 2.61
N VAL A 54 6.78 9.95 3.90
CA VAL A 54 6.08 11.04 4.60
C VAL A 54 7.08 11.72 5.52
N TYR A 55 7.36 13.00 5.25
CA TYR A 55 8.24 13.81 6.08
C TYR A 55 7.46 14.47 7.22
N ALA A 56 7.93 14.28 8.45
CA ALA A 56 7.39 14.86 9.66
C ALA A 56 8.28 16.06 10.09
N PRO A 57 7.91 17.30 9.71
CA PRO A 57 8.80 18.47 9.83
C PRO A 57 9.12 18.85 11.28
N PHE A 58 8.25 18.55 12.24
CA PHE A 58 8.46 18.90 13.64
C PHE A 58 9.52 18.05 14.33
N SER A 59 9.70 16.81 13.88
CA SER A 59 10.66 15.86 14.46
C SER A 59 11.86 15.59 13.56
N ASP A 60 11.86 16.14 12.34
CA ASP A 60 12.82 15.83 11.28
C ASP A 60 12.94 14.33 11.03
N LYS A 61 11.78 13.68 10.84
CA LYS A 61 11.68 12.23 10.63
C LYS A 61 11.01 11.89 9.32
N THR A 62 11.42 10.78 8.73
CA THR A 62 10.84 10.27 7.49
C THR A 62 10.20 8.91 7.74
N ILE A 63 8.93 8.77 7.34
CA ILE A 63 8.15 7.55 7.50
C ILE A 63 7.91 6.93 6.12
N LEU A 64 8.41 5.71 5.89
CA LEU A 64 8.07 4.94 4.70
C LEU A 64 6.66 4.37 4.86
N THR A 65 5.76 4.69 3.93
CA THR A 65 4.33 4.35 4.04
C THR A 65 3.87 3.49 2.87
N PHE A 66 3.27 2.35 3.16
CA PHE A 66 2.64 1.44 2.19
C PHE A 66 1.10 1.45 2.31
N GLY A 67 0.41 1.00 1.27
CA GLY A 67 -1.04 0.83 1.17
C GLY A 67 -1.42 -0.55 0.63
N PHE A 68 -1.65 -1.52 1.51
CA PHE A 68 -1.99 -2.90 1.13
C PHE A 68 -3.50 -3.15 1.20
N LEU A 69 -4.02 -3.84 0.19
CA LEU A 69 -5.32 -4.50 0.24
C LEU A 69 -5.12 -5.97 0.61
N PHE A 70 -6.06 -6.59 1.33
CA PHE A 70 -6.08 -8.05 1.48
C PHE A 70 -6.16 -8.77 0.12
N ASP A 71 -6.00 -10.08 0.13
CA ASP A 71 -6.11 -10.95 -1.05
C ASP A 71 -7.56 -11.02 -1.57
N PHE A 72 -8.01 -9.92 -2.18
CA PHE A 72 -9.37 -9.72 -2.62
C PHE A 72 -9.58 -10.24 -4.05
N GLU A 73 -10.46 -11.22 -4.22
CA GLU A 73 -10.66 -11.94 -5.50
C GLU A 73 -11.88 -11.48 -6.32
N ARG A 74 -12.66 -10.50 -5.82
CA ARG A 74 -13.91 -10.05 -6.48
C ARG A 74 -13.76 -8.68 -7.17
N ASN A 75 -12.54 -8.33 -7.52
CA ASN A 75 -12.24 -7.10 -8.23
C ASN A 75 -12.71 -7.18 -9.69
N CYS A 76 -12.99 -6.03 -10.27
CA CYS A 76 -13.43 -5.92 -11.66
C CYS A 76 -12.27 -6.09 -12.64
N ARG A 77 -12.59 -6.36 -13.91
CA ARG A 77 -11.63 -6.69 -14.98
C ARG A 77 -10.57 -5.62 -15.28
N MET A 78 -10.75 -4.39 -14.80
CA MET A 78 -9.78 -3.31 -15.02
C MET A 78 -8.60 -3.35 -14.05
N THR A 79 -8.70 -4.19 -13.02
CA THR A 79 -7.73 -4.22 -11.93
C THR A 79 -7.19 -5.62 -11.73
N GLU A 80 -6.04 -5.69 -11.10
CA GLU A 80 -5.43 -6.92 -10.61
C GLU A 80 -5.02 -6.68 -9.16
N VAL A 81 -5.44 -7.57 -8.27
CA VAL A 81 -4.98 -7.57 -6.88
C VAL A 81 -3.91 -8.65 -6.77
N GLN A 82 -2.66 -8.22 -6.59
CA GLN A 82 -1.55 -9.12 -6.37
C GLN A 82 -1.60 -9.64 -4.94
N LYS A 83 -1.30 -10.92 -4.74
CA LYS A 83 -1.26 -11.50 -3.39
C LYS A 83 -0.21 -10.83 -2.53
N VAL A 84 -0.55 -10.58 -1.28
CA VAL A 84 0.36 -9.92 -0.34
C VAL A 84 1.67 -10.71 -0.21
N GLU A 85 1.59 -12.03 -0.09
CA GLU A 85 2.72 -12.95 0.02
C GLU A 85 3.69 -12.81 -1.16
N GLU A 86 3.18 -12.57 -2.37
CA GLU A 86 4.01 -12.40 -3.57
C GLU A 86 4.63 -11.00 -3.60
N VAL A 87 3.87 -9.97 -3.26
CA VAL A 87 4.33 -8.58 -3.29
C VAL A 87 5.47 -8.34 -2.31
N VAL A 88 5.40 -8.91 -1.09
CA VAL A 88 6.47 -8.75 -0.09
C VAL A 88 7.77 -9.48 -0.47
N GLN A 89 7.71 -10.41 -1.44
CA GLN A 89 8.87 -11.07 -2.02
C GLN A 89 9.42 -10.35 -3.27
N SER A 90 8.70 -9.36 -3.80
CA SER A 90 9.14 -8.63 -4.98
C SER A 90 10.45 -7.88 -4.76
N GLN A 91 11.25 -7.73 -5.83
CA GLN A 91 12.54 -7.04 -5.76
C GLN A 91 12.39 -5.57 -5.36
N TRP A 92 11.36 -4.88 -5.86
CA TRP A 92 11.13 -3.46 -5.56
C TRP A 92 10.81 -3.26 -4.07
N PHE A 93 10.01 -4.14 -3.47
CA PHE A 93 9.65 -4.06 -2.05
C PHE A 93 10.87 -4.26 -1.14
N GLN A 94 11.72 -5.24 -1.48
CA GLN A 94 12.96 -5.48 -0.77
C GLN A 94 13.95 -4.32 -0.93
N SER A 95 14.05 -3.75 -2.13
CA SER A 95 14.95 -2.64 -2.45
C SER A 95 14.62 -1.39 -1.62
N VAL A 96 13.36 -1.00 -1.55
CA VAL A 96 12.94 0.19 -0.79
C VAL A 96 13.19 -0.01 0.72
N LEU A 97 12.91 -1.19 1.26
CA LEU A 97 13.13 -1.51 2.68
C LEU A 97 14.63 -1.60 3.04
N SER A 98 15.47 -1.97 2.08
CA SER A 98 16.93 -1.97 2.21
C SER A 98 17.54 -0.55 2.15
N LYS A 99 16.71 0.50 2.15
CA LYS A 99 17.09 1.92 2.11
C LYS A 99 17.82 2.32 0.83
N ALA A 100 17.64 1.58 -0.26
CA ALA A 100 18.24 1.92 -1.56
C ALA A 100 17.74 3.26 -2.11
N GLU A 101 16.53 3.67 -1.71
CA GLU A 101 15.85 4.89 -2.18
C GLU A 101 15.86 6.03 -1.15
N GLY A 102 16.53 5.84 -0.01
CA GLY A 102 16.62 6.83 1.06
C GLY A 102 16.48 6.24 2.46
N GLY A 103 16.90 7.02 3.45
CA GLY A 103 16.71 6.69 4.86
C GLY A 103 15.29 6.97 5.33
N PHE A 104 14.77 6.10 6.19
CA PHE A 104 13.53 6.29 6.93
C PHE A 104 13.72 5.86 8.38
N ASP A 105 12.94 6.47 9.28
CA ASP A 105 13.02 6.28 10.73
C ASP A 105 11.93 5.32 11.26
N ALA A 106 10.85 5.16 10.50
CA ALA A 106 9.73 4.28 10.83
C ALA A 106 9.02 3.81 9.55
N ILE A 107 8.21 2.76 9.69
CA ILE A 107 7.35 2.24 8.61
C ILE A 107 5.90 2.34 9.05
N MET A 108 5.04 2.81 8.16
CA MET A 108 3.60 2.81 8.29
C MET A 108 3.00 1.88 7.22
N VAL A 109 2.07 1.02 7.62
CA VAL A 109 1.32 0.17 6.70
C VAL A 109 -0.15 0.49 6.84
N LEU A 110 -0.70 1.21 5.86
CA LEU A 110 -2.14 1.37 5.72
C LEU A 110 -2.67 0.09 5.09
N ALA A 111 -3.48 -0.67 5.82
CA ALA A 111 -3.89 -2.01 5.42
C ALA A 111 -5.41 -2.11 5.42
N HIS A 112 -6.03 -2.22 4.24
CA HIS A 112 -7.45 -2.52 4.15
C HIS A 112 -7.65 -4.03 4.33
N MET A 113 -7.45 -4.50 5.56
CA MET A 113 -7.59 -5.90 6.01
C MET A 113 -7.90 -5.89 7.50
N GLY A 114 -8.39 -7.01 8.04
CA GLY A 114 -8.72 -7.12 9.47
C GLY A 114 -7.49 -6.96 10.38
N TYR A 115 -7.68 -6.50 11.63
CA TYR A 115 -6.55 -6.33 12.56
C TYR A 115 -5.86 -7.64 12.92
N SER A 116 -6.60 -8.76 12.91
CA SER A 116 -6.10 -10.11 13.18
C SER A 116 -5.94 -10.94 11.90
N ASP A 117 -5.87 -10.28 10.74
CA ASP A 117 -5.67 -10.96 9.46
C ASP A 117 -4.24 -11.52 9.38
N PRO A 118 -4.03 -12.82 9.04
CA PRO A 118 -2.70 -13.40 8.90
C PRO A 118 -1.77 -12.62 7.94
N LEU A 119 -2.33 -11.89 6.96
CA LEU A 119 -1.56 -11.07 6.03
C LEU A 119 -0.83 -9.91 6.73
N VAL A 120 -1.33 -9.43 7.88
CA VAL A 120 -0.61 -8.45 8.72
C VAL A 120 0.72 -9.04 9.18
N GLU A 121 0.70 -10.28 9.67
CA GLU A 121 1.90 -10.98 10.12
C GLU A 121 2.85 -11.31 8.97
N VAL A 122 2.34 -11.67 7.79
CA VAL A 122 3.15 -11.86 6.58
C VAL A 122 3.95 -10.59 6.25
N ILE A 123 3.29 -9.44 6.21
CA ILE A 123 3.93 -8.15 5.91
C ILE A 123 4.93 -7.79 7.01
N LEU A 124 4.53 -7.90 8.28
CA LEU A 124 5.37 -7.55 9.42
C LEU A 124 6.63 -8.43 9.46
N HIS A 125 6.48 -9.74 9.31
CA HIS A 125 7.60 -10.69 9.29
C HIS A 125 8.61 -10.31 8.20
N ARG A 126 8.13 -10.02 6.99
CA ARG A 126 9.02 -9.66 5.89
C ARG A 126 9.73 -8.32 6.12
N ILE A 127 9.05 -7.33 6.69
CA ILE A 127 9.68 -6.07 7.12
C ILE A 127 10.75 -6.34 8.18
N ARG A 128 10.49 -7.21 9.15
CA ARG A 128 11.42 -7.54 10.25
C ARG A 128 12.67 -8.25 9.75
N GLU A 129 12.54 -9.17 8.80
CA GLU A 129 13.68 -9.84 8.16
C GLU A 129 14.67 -8.85 7.52
N ILE A 130 14.15 -7.76 6.93
CA ILE A 130 14.96 -6.80 6.17
C ILE A 130 15.43 -5.64 7.05
N CYS A 131 14.56 -5.08 7.87
CA CYS A 131 14.83 -3.86 8.65
C CYS A 131 15.22 -4.13 10.11
N GLY A 132 15.07 -5.37 10.59
CA GLY A 132 15.35 -5.78 11.97
C GLY A 132 14.26 -5.43 12.98
N ASP A 133 14.35 -6.03 14.17
CA ASP A 133 13.33 -5.93 15.24
C ASP A 133 13.19 -4.53 15.85
N LYS A 134 14.23 -3.70 15.73
CA LYS A 134 14.23 -2.34 16.30
C LYS A 134 13.49 -1.31 15.46
N MET A 135 13.18 -1.61 14.19
CA MET A 135 12.48 -0.68 13.30
C MET A 135 11.05 -0.42 13.83
N PRO A 136 10.62 0.82 14.09
CA PRO A 136 9.22 1.07 14.40
C PRO A 136 8.34 0.75 13.19
N VAL A 137 7.32 -0.09 13.38
CA VAL A 137 6.33 -0.44 12.36
C VAL A 137 4.94 -0.26 12.94
N GLN A 138 4.11 0.56 12.30
CA GLN A 138 2.72 0.78 12.69
C GLN A 138 1.79 0.32 11.57
N PHE A 139 0.79 -0.48 11.93
CA PHE A 139 -0.30 -0.82 11.03
C PHE A 139 -1.54 0.03 11.35
N ILE A 140 -2.22 0.50 10.31
CA ILE A 140 -3.57 1.05 10.42
C ILE A 140 -4.47 0.14 9.59
N THR A 141 -5.20 -0.73 10.29
CA THR A 141 -6.04 -1.77 9.68
C THR A 141 -7.47 -1.29 9.48
N GLY A 142 -8.28 -2.07 8.76
CA GLY A 142 -9.64 -1.71 8.40
C GLY A 142 -10.49 -2.93 8.02
N HIS A 143 -11.35 -2.77 7.01
CA HIS A 143 -12.21 -3.80 6.42
C HIS A 143 -13.28 -4.43 7.33
N THR A 144 -12.90 -4.86 8.53
CA THR A 144 -13.75 -5.57 9.50
C THR A 144 -14.72 -4.65 10.27
N HIS A 145 -14.53 -3.33 10.20
CA HIS A 145 -15.38 -2.31 10.83
C HIS A 145 -15.49 -2.46 12.37
N ILE A 146 -14.44 -2.98 13.00
CA ILE A 146 -14.28 -3.11 14.46
C ILE A 146 -13.02 -2.42 14.94
#